data_AF-A0AAJ8WW59-F1
#
_entry.id   AF-A0AAJ8WW59-F1
#
_cell.length_a   1.000
_cell.length_b   1.000
_cell.length_c   1.000
_cell.angle_alpha   90.00
_cell.angle_beta   90.00
_cell.angle_gamma   90.00
#
_symmetry.space_group_name_H-M   'P 1'
#
loop_
_entity.id
_entity.type
_entity.pdbx_description
1 polymer ?
#
loop_
_entity_poly.entity_id
_entity_poly.type
_entity_poly.pdbx_seq_one_letter_code
_entity_poly.pdbx_strand_id
1 'polypeptide(L)'
;MKDWAEVVNIRLHYLPPYSPNLNPIERMWKLMNEHARNNRYFSSTREFRDAISVFFNQTLPDIADSLTSRIKDHFQVLTPAS
;
A
#
# COMPACT_ATOMS: atom_id res chain seq x y z
N MET A 1 -21.08 -4.67 -6.67
CA MET A 1 -19.59 -4.77 -6.56
C MET A 1 -19.13 -6.21 -6.72
N LYS A 2 -19.70 -7.18 -5.97
CA LYS A 2 -19.50 -8.62 -6.21
C LYS A 2 -19.88 -9.04 -7.63
N ASP A 3 -21.07 -8.66 -8.07
CA ASP A 3 -21.59 -9.04 -9.39
C ASP A 3 -20.68 -8.55 -10.53
N TRP A 4 -20.06 -7.39 -10.35
CA TRP A 4 -19.10 -6.86 -11.33
C TRP A 4 -17.78 -7.62 -11.29
N ALA A 5 -17.27 -7.95 -10.10
CA ALA A 5 -16.06 -8.75 -9.94
C ALA A 5 -16.21 -10.15 -10.57
N GLU A 6 -17.40 -10.75 -10.50
CA GLU A 6 -17.71 -12.01 -11.20
C GLU A 6 -17.66 -11.84 -12.72
N VAL A 7 -18.26 -10.77 -13.26
CA VAL A 7 -18.24 -10.46 -14.70
C VAL A 7 -16.81 -10.27 -15.22
N VAL A 8 -15.92 -9.66 -14.43
CA VAL A 8 -14.51 -9.43 -14.82
C VAL A 8 -13.52 -10.48 -14.29
N ASN A 9 -14.02 -11.60 -13.76
CA ASN A 9 -13.21 -12.71 -13.27
C ASN A 9 -12.16 -12.31 -12.20
N ILE A 10 -12.55 -11.42 -11.28
CA ILE A 10 -11.73 -11.01 -10.14
C ILE A 10 -12.15 -11.81 -8.90
N ARG A 11 -11.20 -12.51 -8.27
CA ARG A 11 -11.42 -13.19 -7.00
C ARG A 11 -11.32 -12.22 -5.83
N LEU A 12 -12.39 -12.11 -5.04
CA LEU A 12 -12.42 -11.28 -3.84
C LEU A 12 -11.87 -12.05 -2.62
N HIS A 13 -10.86 -11.47 -1.97
CA HIS A 13 -10.29 -11.98 -0.71
C HIS A 13 -10.81 -11.13 0.46
N TYR A 14 -11.52 -11.76 1.40
CA TYR A 14 -12.04 -11.08 2.58
C TYR A 14 -11.03 -11.11 3.71
N LEU A 15 -10.81 -9.97 4.34
CA LEU A 15 -9.97 -9.84 5.52
C LEU A 15 -10.84 -9.84 6.78
N PRO A 16 -10.34 -10.40 7.90
CA PRO A 16 -11.00 -10.25 9.19
C PRO A 16 -11.08 -8.77 9.60
N PRO A 17 -12.10 -8.39 10.38
CA PRO A 17 -12.27 -7.02 10.83
C PRO A 17 -11.04 -6.56 11.63
N TYR A 18 -10.72 -5.26 11.54
CA TYR A 18 -9.61 -4.62 12.26
C TYR A 18 -8.24 -5.28 12.07
N SER A 19 -7.98 -5.89 10.90
CA SER A 19 -6.71 -6.55 10.60
C SER A 19 -5.90 -5.80 9.51
N PRO A 20 -5.51 -4.53 9.74
CA PRO A 20 -4.76 -3.73 8.76
C PRO A 20 -3.39 -4.35 8.43
N ASN A 21 -2.82 -5.10 9.38
CA ASN A 21 -1.57 -5.85 9.20
C ASN A 21 -1.65 -6.85 8.04
N LEU A 22 -2.84 -7.41 7.77
CA LEU A 22 -3.11 -8.37 6.69
C LEU A 22 -3.36 -7.71 5.33
N ASN A 23 -3.50 -6.39 5.28
CA ASN A 23 -3.80 -5.67 4.05
C ASN A 23 -2.49 -5.16 3.40
N PRO A 24 -2.05 -5.73 2.25
CA PRO A 24 -0.79 -5.32 1.62
C PRO A 24 -0.73 -3.84 1.24
N ILE A 25 -1.89 -3.22 0.97
CA ILE A 25 -1.94 -1.81 0.59
C ILE A 25 -1.41 -0.89 1.69
N GLU A 26 -1.56 -1.27 2.97
CA GLU A 26 -1.08 -0.45 4.09
C GLU A 26 0.45 -0.40 4.14
N ARG A 27 1.12 -1.50 3.76
CA ARG A 27 2.57 -1.52 3.63
C ARG A 27 3.04 -0.64 2.49
N MET A 28 2.33 -0.66 1.36
CA MET A 28 2.60 0.22 0.24
C MET A 28 2.41 1.71 0.63
N TRP A 29 1.35 2.04 1.38
CA TRP A 29 1.14 3.40 1.87
C TRP A 29 2.22 3.86 2.84
N LYS A 30 2.69 2.97 3.73
CA LYS A 30 3.82 3.28 4.61
C LYS A 30 5.06 3.62 3.80
N LEU A 31 5.38 2.82 2.79
CA LEU A 31 6.52 3.07 1.90
C LEU A 31 6.38 4.38 1.13
N MET A 32 5.21 4.62 0.51
CA MET A 32 4.93 5.86 -0.19
C MET A 32 5.09 7.06 0.76
N ASN A 33 4.61 6.97 2.00
CA ASN A 33 4.79 8.04 2.98
C ASN A 33 6.27 8.25 3.31
N GLU A 34 7.05 7.17 3.51
CA GLU A 34 8.49 7.23 3.76
C GLU A 34 9.25 8.01 2.67
N HIS A 35 8.90 7.81 1.39
CA HIS A 35 9.62 8.41 0.26
C HIS A 35 9.04 9.72 -0.26
N ALA A 36 7.72 9.83 -0.35
CA ALA A 36 7.07 10.96 -1.02
C ALA A 36 6.65 12.06 -0.04
N ARG A 37 6.21 11.69 1.17
CA ARG A 37 5.47 12.59 2.07
C ARG A 37 6.23 13.01 3.33
N ASN A 38 7.07 12.13 3.89
CA ASN A 38 7.72 12.37 5.17
C ASN A 38 8.50 13.70 5.17
N ASN A 39 8.24 14.53 6.18
CA ASN A 39 8.89 15.83 6.40
C ASN A 39 8.79 16.82 5.23
N ARG A 40 7.81 16.66 4.32
CA ARG A 40 7.56 17.60 3.22
C ARG A 40 6.21 18.27 3.39
N TYR A 41 6.21 19.61 3.33
CA TYR A 41 5.00 20.40 3.20
C TYR A 41 4.66 20.56 1.72
N PHE A 42 3.39 20.41 1.38
CA PHE A 42 2.86 20.64 0.04
C PHE A 42 1.98 21.88 0.07
N SER A 43 2.32 22.85 -0.76
CA SER A 43 1.61 24.12 -0.86
C SER A 43 0.26 23.99 -1.59
N SER A 44 0.10 22.95 -2.41
CA SER A 44 -1.11 22.69 -3.19
C SER A 44 -1.39 21.21 -3.36
N THR A 45 -2.66 20.89 -3.64
CA THR A 45 -3.09 19.53 -3.99
C THR A 45 -2.40 19.00 -5.25
N ARG A 46 -2.04 19.90 -6.19
CA ARG A 46 -1.32 19.52 -7.40
C ARG A 46 0.07 19.00 -7.07
N GLU A 47 0.81 19.76 -6.27
CA GLU A 47 2.17 19.38 -5.84
C GLU A 47 2.18 18.02 -5.11
N PHE A 48 1.17 17.79 -4.26
CA PHE A 48 0.99 16.51 -3.58
C PHE A 48 0.75 15.35 -4.56
N ARG A 49 -0.14 15.54 -5.55
CA ARG A 49 -0.43 14.52 -6.58
C ARG A 49 0.79 14.25 -7.47
N ASP A 50 1.53 15.29 -7.82
CA ASP A 50 2.74 15.17 -8.64
C ASP A 50 3.81 14.37 -7.89
N ALA A 51 4.02 14.65 -6.59
CA ALA A 51 4.95 13.88 -5.76
C ALA A 51 4.56 12.41 -5.63
N ILE A 52 3.27 12.10 -5.46
CA ILE A 52 2.77 10.72 -5.45
C ILE A 52 2.99 10.06 -6.82
N SER A 53 2.74 10.77 -7.91
CA SER A 53 2.92 10.23 -9.27
C SER A 53 4.39 9.92 -9.55
N VAL A 54 5.31 10.80 -9.12
CA VAL A 54 6.76 10.56 -9.19
C VAL A 54 7.15 9.32 -8.40
N PHE A 55 6.61 9.16 -7.19
CA PHE A 55 6.87 7.96 -6.38
C PHE A 55 6.48 6.67 -7.12
N PHE A 56 5.27 6.58 -7.68
CA PHE A 56 4.82 5.36 -8.36
C PHE A 56 5.51 5.12 -9.70
N ASN A 57 5.87 6.17 -10.45
CA ASN A 57 6.42 6.04 -11.79
C ASN A 57 7.95 5.93 -11.84
N GLN A 58 8.65 6.42 -10.81
CA GLN A 58 10.11 6.48 -10.80
C GLN A 58 10.67 5.77 -9.58
N THR A 59 10.36 6.27 -8.38
CA THR A 59 10.95 5.75 -7.15
C THR A 59 10.63 4.29 -6.93
N LEU A 60 9.36 3.88 -7.04
CA LEU A 60 8.91 2.52 -6.78
C LEU A 60 9.60 1.49 -7.70
N PRO A 61 9.66 1.66 -9.03
CA PRO A 61 10.48 0.82 -9.90
C PRO A 61 11.94 0.74 -9.48
N ASP A 62 12.57 1.86 -9.13
CA ASP A 62 14.00 1.92 -8.77
C ASP A 62 14.32 1.12 -7.49
N ILE A 63 13.37 1.07 -6.54
CA ILE A 63 13.54 0.33 -5.28
C ILE A 63 12.83 -1.03 -5.27
N ALA A 64 12.15 -1.42 -6.36
CA ALA A 64 11.29 -2.60 -6.43
C ALA A 64 12.02 -3.89 -6.03
N ASP A 65 13.26 -4.06 -6.51
CA ASP A 65 14.08 -5.23 -6.21
C ASP A 65 14.37 -5.36 -4.71
N SER A 66 14.63 -4.23 -4.04
CA SER A 66 14.88 -4.20 -2.59
C SER A 66 13.61 -4.43 -1.74
N LEU A 67 12.44 -4.17 -2.33
CA LEU A 67 11.14 -4.22 -1.65
C LEU A 67 10.54 -5.62 -1.56
N THR A 68 11.01 -6.57 -2.36
CA THR A 68 10.58 -7.98 -2.28
C THR A 68 10.68 -8.54 -0.85
N SER A 69 11.62 -8.04 -0.04
CA SER A 69 11.77 -8.40 1.37
C SER A 69 10.76 -7.72 2.31
N ARG A 70 10.30 -6.50 1.99
CA ARG A 70 9.39 -5.67 2.82
C ARG A 70 7.91 -5.96 2.49
N ILE A 71 7.58 -6.18 1.22
CA ILE A 71 6.22 -6.46 0.73
C ILE A 71 6.06 -7.97 0.54
N LYS A 72 6.18 -8.74 1.64
CA LYS A 72 6.01 -10.20 1.66
C LYS A 72 4.75 -10.61 2.39
N ASP A 73 4.11 -11.70 1.97
CA ASP A 73 2.91 -12.28 2.61
C ASP A 73 3.18 -12.93 3.98
N HIS A 74 4.38 -12.73 4.55
CA HIS A 74 4.70 -13.13 5.91
C HIS A 74 4.09 -12.14 6.91
N PHE A 75 2.78 -12.23 7.09
CA PHE A 75 2.02 -11.43 8.03
C PHE A 75 2.34 -11.80 9.48
N GLN A 76 2.47 -10.79 10.34
CA GLN A 76 2.61 -11.03 11.78
C GLN A 76 1.29 -11.55 12.34
N VAL A 77 1.32 -12.72 12.98
CA VAL A 77 0.20 -13.24 13.76
C VAL A 77 0.20 -12.50 15.11
N LEU A 78 -0.84 -11.72 15.36
CA LEU A 78 -1.03 -11.03 16.63
C LEU A 78 -1.76 -11.96 17.60
N THR A 79 -1.19 -12.20 18.77
CA THR A 79 -1.90 -12.86 19.87
C THR A 79 -2.84 -11.85 20.52
N PRO A 80 -4.10 -12.21 20.84
CA PRO A 80 -4.99 -11.32 21.58
C PRO A 80 -4.37 -10.93 22.92
N ALA A 81 -4.51 -9.67 23.32
CA ALA A 81 -4.23 -9.27 24.69
C ALA A 81 -5.32 -9.89 25.59
N SER A 82 -4.89 -10.59 26.64
CA SER A 82 -5.75 -11.19 27.67
C SER A 82 -6.61 -10.17 28.40
#